data_AF-A0A7Y5SNH7-F1
#
_entry.id   AF-A0A7Y5SNH7-F1
#
_cell.length_a   1.000
_cell.length_b   1.000
_cell.length_c   1.000
_cell.angle_alpha   90.00
_cell.angle_beta   90.00
_cell.angle_gamma   90.00
#
_symmetry.space_group_name_H-M   'P 1'
#
loop_
_entity.id
_entity.type
_entity.pdbx_description
1 polymer ?
#
loop_
_entity_poly.entity_id
_entity_poly.type
_entity_poly.pdbx_seq_one_letter_code
_entity_poly.pdbx_strand_id
1 'polypeptide(L)'
;MIQHDRYQYQIEIRRTEDDTVFGRRDVPQSQFEPVREQMLFLGQRHGLVPADPNGTAVAETPLFKWPAGGEINGVVLSVGNGKREVRRQLPIANLFDSYAAIVTAELLGAQQLQATDHIDYRVYASPVLPAEAADGVVAKVCRDPLPLCPGRLDDWLAAAEAVGPMNERDHPVFVLDTVFAQAQQYSWQGRQSEGGCWLVGRLFQQAEPVPEVFCVIDTVLQAYGMKHTRFGLELSSETYVRLKSQLHRRRAKLGREGELEIGFYHTHPFLPSELDGEDSCSSCPKRPECPLSSAALFSQKDAVFHKAIFGRAAFAVEFVLGLTPREEFDLRAFTLDGGQFRERGFYRISRVPGERGQTGT
;
A
#
# COMPACT_ATOMS: atom_id res chain seq x y z
N MET A 1 -25.64 16.03 -9.80
CA MET A 1 -24.70 15.63 -8.73
C MET A 1 -25.49 14.75 -7.79
N ILE A 2 -25.15 13.46 -7.69
CA ILE A 2 -25.75 12.61 -6.67
C ILE A 2 -25.06 13.03 -5.36
N GLN A 3 -25.85 13.59 -4.44
CA GLN A 3 -25.36 13.95 -3.12
C GLN A 3 -25.15 12.65 -2.36
N HIS A 4 -23.90 12.22 -2.22
CA HIS A 4 -23.59 11.06 -1.40
C HIS A 4 -23.64 11.47 0.07
N ASP A 5 -24.38 10.71 0.86
CA ASP A 5 -24.40 10.87 2.30
C ASP A 5 -22.98 10.73 2.84
N ARG A 6 -22.53 11.71 3.62
CA ARG A 6 -21.24 11.65 4.30
C ARG A 6 -21.47 11.04 5.68
N TYR A 7 -20.55 10.19 6.11
CA TYR A 7 -20.62 9.56 7.42
C TYR A 7 -19.43 9.97 8.29
N GLN A 8 -19.70 10.11 9.59
CA GLN A 8 -18.70 10.19 10.63
C GLN A 8 -18.64 8.83 11.32
N TYR A 9 -17.43 8.33 11.51
CA TYR A 9 -17.19 7.05 12.14
C TYR A 9 -16.63 7.26 13.53
N GLN A 10 -17.06 6.43 14.48
CA GLN A 10 -16.57 6.40 15.85
C GLN A 10 -16.17 4.99 16.22
N ILE A 11 -15.07 4.85 16.97
CA ILE A 11 -14.60 3.58 17.51
C ILE A 11 -14.80 3.54 19.03
N GLU A 12 -15.14 2.37 19.54
CA GLU A 12 -15.35 2.08 20.96
C GLU A 12 -14.53 0.85 21.32
N ILE A 13 -13.52 1.00 22.19
CA ILE A 13 -12.76 -0.13 22.72
C ILE A 13 -13.50 -0.70 23.92
N ARG A 14 -13.56 -2.03 24.00
CA ARG A 14 -14.17 -2.75 25.10
C ARG A 14 -13.22 -3.84 25.60
N ARG A 15 -13.08 -3.93 26.93
CA ARG A 15 -12.40 -5.05 27.58
C ARG A 15 -13.35 -6.24 27.66
N THR A 16 -12.89 -7.41 27.25
CA THR A 16 -13.74 -8.59 27.04
C THR A 16 -14.09 -9.32 28.33
N GLU A 17 -13.27 -9.19 29.37
CA GLU A 17 -13.41 -9.89 30.64
C GLU A 17 -14.59 -9.38 31.47
N ASP A 18 -14.88 -8.08 31.38
CA ASP A 18 -15.89 -7.40 32.20
C ASP A 18 -16.78 -6.42 31.42
N ASP A 19 -16.70 -6.45 30.09
CA ASP A 19 -17.44 -5.57 29.19
C ASP A 19 -17.21 -4.06 29.44
N THR A 20 -16.12 -3.68 30.12
CA THR A 20 -15.80 -2.26 30.37
C THR A 20 -15.56 -1.53 29.05
N VAL A 21 -16.22 -0.39 28.86
CA VAL A 21 -16.13 0.46 27.66
C VAL A 21 -15.31 1.71 27.93
N PHE A 22 -14.37 2.03 27.03
CA PHE A 22 -13.43 3.15 27.17
C PHE A 22 -13.84 4.41 26.38
N GLY A 23 -15.14 4.67 26.34
CA GLY A 23 -15.74 5.78 25.58
C GLY A 23 -15.60 5.63 24.05
N ARG A 24 -16.30 6.49 23.33
CA ARG A 24 -16.23 6.56 21.86
C ARG A 24 -15.23 7.63 21.43
N ARG A 25 -14.50 7.35 20.36
CA ARG A 25 -13.54 8.27 19.75
C ARG A 25 -13.81 8.43 18.27
N ASP A 26 -13.76 9.66 17.79
CA ASP A 26 -13.93 9.96 16.37
C ASP A 26 -12.77 9.39 15.56
N VAL A 27 -13.09 8.67 14.48
CA VAL A 27 -12.09 8.16 13.55
C VAL A 27 -11.71 9.28 12.58
N PRO A 28 -10.42 9.66 12.50
CA PRO A 28 -9.97 10.68 11.57
C PRO A 28 -10.27 10.29 10.12
N GLN A 29 -10.72 11.26 9.31
CA GLN A 29 -10.99 11.05 7.89
C GLN A 29 -9.75 10.59 7.09
N SER A 30 -8.56 10.93 7.58
CA SER A 30 -7.28 10.48 7.01
C SER A 30 -7.11 8.96 7.04
N GLN A 31 -7.78 8.24 7.94
CA GLN A 31 -7.77 6.76 7.96
C GLN A 31 -8.40 6.16 6.71
N PHE A 32 -9.34 6.88 6.07
CA PHE A 32 -10.02 6.44 4.86
C PHE A 32 -9.31 6.88 3.57
N GLU A 33 -8.37 7.82 3.64
CA GLU A 33 -7.69 8.32 2.43
C GLU A 33 -7.06 7.19 1.62
N PRO A 34 -6.29 6.24 2.21
CA PRO A 34 -5.66 5.19 1.42
C PRO A 34 -6.65 4.30 0.67
N VAL A 35 -7.75 3.93 1.32
CA VAL A 35 -8.74 3.05 0.68
C VAL A 35 -9.57 3.79 -0.37
N ARG A 36 -9.81 5.10 -0.19
CA ARG A 36 -10.46 5.93 -1.21
C ARG A 36 -9.58 6.05 -2.45
N GLU A 37 -8.29 6.31 -2.27
CA GLU A 37 -7.34 6.40 -3.40
C GLU A 37 -7.20 5.04 -4.12
N GLN A 38 -7.28 3.92 -3.40
CA GLN A 38 -7.38 2.59 -4.02
C GLN A 38 -8.63 2.39 -4.86
N MET A 39 -9.79 2.83 -4.37
CA MET A 39 -11.02 2.75 -5.14
C MET A 39 -10.93 3.62 -6.40
N LEU A 40 -10.42 4.84 -6.29
CA LEU A 40 -10.18 5.71 -7.44
C LEU A 40 -9.26 5.04 -8.47
N PHE A 41 -8.13 4.50 -8.03
CA PHE A 41 -7.20 3.80 -8.91
C PHE A 41 -7.80 2.55 -9.56
N LEU A 42 -8.61 1.79 -8.82
CA LEU A 42 -9.36 0.66 -9.37
C LEU A 42 -10.38 1.12 -10.43
N GLY A 43 -11.06 2.24 -10.21
CA GLY A 43 -11.91 2.87 -11.21
C GLY A 43 -11.13 3.31 -12.46
N GLN A 44 -9.91 3.83 -12.29
CA GLN A 44 -9.03 4.24 -13.39
C GLN A 44 -8.56 3.05 -14.23
N ARG A 45 -8.16 1.96 -13.56
CA ARG A 45 -7.81 0.69 -14.20
C ARG A 45 -8.91 0.19 -15.12
N HIS A 46 -10.15 0.17 -14.64
CA HIS A 46 -11.30 -0.30 -15.41
C HIS A 46 -11.88 0.72 -16.40
N GLY A 47 -11.21 1.87 -16.61
CA GLY A 47 -11.67 2.93 -17.51
C GLY A 47 -12.98 3.59 -17.09
N LEU A 48 -13.35 3.49 -15.80
CA LEU A 48 -14.54 4.12 -15.23
C LEU A 48 -14.26 5.51 -14.66
N VAL A 49 -13.00 5.77 -14.31
CA VAL A 49 -12.53 7.06 -13.80
C VAL A 49 -11.40 7.55 -14.71
N PRO A 50 -11.40 8.81 -15.16
CA PRO A 50 -10.32 9.34 -15.97
C PRO A 50 -8.99 9.46 -15.19
N ALA A 51 -7.89 9.61 -15.91
CA ALA A 51 -6.56 9.82 -15.33
C ALA A 51 -6.52 11.07 -14.43
N ASP A 52 -7.26 12.12 -14.79
CA ASP A 52 -7.58 13.23 -13.90
C ASP A 52 -8.85 12.89 -13.09
N PRO A 53 -8.74 12.54 -11.81
CA PRO A 53 -9.89 12.13 -11.00
C PRO A 53 -10.69 13.32 -10.47
N ASN A 54 -10.35 14.57 -10.81
CA ASN A 54 -11.05 15.75 -10.28
C ASN A 54 -12.56 15.71 -10.61
N GLY A 55 -13.39 15.92 -9.59
CA GLY A 55 -14.85 15.78 -9.71
C GLY A 55 -15.37 14.35 -9.52
N THR A 56 -14.50 13.35 -9.41
CA THR A 56 -14.87 11.99 -9.00
C THR A 56 -14.81 11.87 -7.49
N ALA A 57 -15.83 11.25 -6.90
CA ALA A 57 -15.88 10.93 -5.48
C ALA A 57 -16.09 9.44 -5.27
N VAL A 58 -15.46 8.89 -4.23
CA VAL A 58 -15.76 7.55 -3.74
C VAL A 58 -16.95 7.67 -2.80
N ALA A 59 -18.01 6.93 -3.09
CA ALA A 59 -19.18 6.87 -2.23
C ALA A 59 -19.00 5.81 -1.15
N GLU A 60 -19.33 6.19 0.08
CA GLU A 60 -19.28 5.34 1.28
C GLU A 60 -20.69 4.99 1.73
N THR A 61 -20.94 3.70 1.97
CA THR A 61 -22.20 3.24 2.54
C THR A 61 -21.88 2.29 3.70
N PRO A 62 -22.11 2.71 4.95
CA PRO A 62 -21.91 1.84 6.10
C PRO A 62 -22.87 0.65 6.04
N LEU A 63 -22.37 -0.52 6.43
CA LEU A 63 -23.15 -1.74 6.58
C LEU A 63 -23.56 -1.88 8.05
N PHE A 64 -24.72 -1.31 8.39
CA PHE A 64 -25.24 -1.35 9.75
C PHE A 64 -25.54 -2.79 10.21
N LYS A 65 -25.08 -3.15 11.41
CA LYS A 65 -25.55 -4.34 12.14
C LYS A 65 -27.03 -4.18 12.48
N TRP A 66 -27.38 -3.01 13.02
CA TRP A 66 -28.73 -2.63 13.42
C TRP A 66 -28.93 -1.14 13.12
N PRO A 67 -29.93 -0.75 12.29
CA PRO A 67 -30.07 0.65 11.86
C PRO A 67 -30.23 1.66 13.00
N ALA A 68 -30.92 1.29 14.07
CA ALA A 68 -31.20 2.20 15.20
C ALA A 68 -29.98 2.44 16.11
N GLY A 69 -29.01 1.53 16.14
CA GLY A 69 -27.86 1.58 17.05
C GLY A 69 -26.61 2.25 16.46
N GLY A 70 -26.61 2.50 15.14
CA GLY A 70 -25.48 3.07 14.42
C GLY A 70 -24.27 2.14 14.28
N GLU A 71 -24.24 0.98 14.93
CA GLU A 71 -23.13 0.03 14.87
C GLU A 71 -23.03 -0.63 13.49
N ILE A 72 -21.81 -0.79 12.97
CA ILE A 72 -21.55 -1.30 11.62
C ILE A 72 -20.68 -2.57 11.62
N ASN A 73 -20.84 -3.38 10.58
CA ASN A 73 -20.02 -4.56 10.26
C ASN A 73 -18.96 -4.29 9.19
N GLY A 74 -19.08 -3.16 8.49
CA GLY A 74 -18.18 -2.80 7.42
C GLY A 74 -18.65 -1.58 6.67
N VAL A 75 -17.95 -1.27 5.59
CA VAL A 75 -18.27 -0.15 4.70
C VAL A 75 -18.21 -0.66 3.27
N VAL A 76 -19.21 -0.29 2.49
CA VAL A 76 -19.19 -0.43 1.04
C VAL A 76 -18.60 0.84 0.45
N LEU A 77 -17.58 0.69 -0.39
CA LEU A 77 -17.03 1.75 -1.20
C LEU A 77 -17.41 1.52 -2.66
N SER A 78 -17.77 2.59 -3.36
CA SER A 78 -18.08 2.54 -4.79
C SER A 78 -17.57 3.75 -5.54
N VAL A 79 -17.20 3.55 -6.81
CA VAL A 79 -16.77 4.62 -7.72
C VAL A 79 -17.10 4.25 -9.17
N GLY A 80 -17.46 5.22 -9.99
CA GLY A 80 -17.85 4.96 -11.37
C GLY A 80 -18.14 6.22 -12.19
N ASN A 81 -18.69 6.01 -13.39
CA ASN A 81 -19.05 7.07 -14.35
C ASN A 81 -20.56 7.32 -14.44
N GLY A 82 -21.33 6.87 -13.44
CA GLY A 82 -22.79 6.95 -13.40
C GLY A 82 -23.54 5.89 -14.22
N LYS A 83 -22.88 5.20 -15.15
CA LYS A 83 -23.46 4.05 -15.89
C LYS A 83 -22.96 2.71 -15.36
N ARG A 84 -21.68 2.69 -14.96
CA ARG A 84 -20.99 1.53 -14.40
C ARG A 84 -20.22 1.98 -13.18
N GLU A 85 -20.08 1.08 -12.21
CA GLU A 85 -19.28 1.30 -11.01
C GLU A 85 -18.48 0.05 -10.65
N VAL A 86 -17.39 0.26 -9.92
CA VAL A 86 -16.75 -0.78 -9.13
C VAL A 86 -17.18 -0.61 -7.68
N ARG A 87 -17.50 -1.72 -7.04
CA ARG A 87 -17.95 -1.76 -5.65
C ARG A 87 -17.10 -2.73 -4.84
N ARG A 88 -16.72 -2.32 -3.63
CA ARG A 88 -16.04 -3.20 -2.66
C ARG A 88 -16.71 -3.11 -1.31
N GLN A 89 -16.94 -4.27 -0.72
CA GLN A 89 -17.36 -4.39 0.66
C GLN A 89 -16.14 -4.71 1.51
N LEU A 90 -15.88 -3.88 2.51
CA LEU A 90 -14.75 -4.01 3.42
C LEU A 90 -15.26 -4.21 4.84
N PRO A 91 -14.80 -5.25 5.56
CA PRO A 91 -15.17 -5.44 6.96
C PRO A 91 -14.52 -4.34 7.84
N ILE A 92 -14.99 -4.18 9.07
CA ILE A 92 -14.41 -3.18 9.98
C ILE A 92 -12.90 -3.40 10.24
N ALA A 93 -12.47 -4.66 10.35
CA ALA A 93 -11.06 -5.00 10.56
C ALA A 93 -10.15 -4.36 9.49
N ASN A 94 -10.60 -4.37 8.25
CA ASN A 94 -9.86 -3.83 7.12
C ASN A 94 -9.59 -2.31 7.23
N LEU A 95 -10.52 -1.57 7.83
CA LEU A 95 -10.51 -0.11 7.84
C LEU A 95 -10.10 0.48 9.19
N PHE A 96 -10.38 -0.21 10.29
CA PHE A 96 -10.33 0.35 11.63
C PHE A 96 -9.30 -0.30 12.55
N ASP A 97 -8.75 -1.48 12.24
CA ASP A 97 -7.78 -2.17 13.11
C ASP A 97 -6.56 -1.29 13.45
N SER A 98 -6.01 -0.57 12.46
CA SER A 98 -4.85 0.28 12.70
C SER A 98 -5.17 1.44 13.65
N TYR A 99 -6.39 1.98 13.57
CA TYR A 99 -6.81 3.04 14.47
C TYR A 99 -7.20 2.49 15.85
N ALA A 100 -7.80 1.30 15.92
CA ALA A 100 -8.05 0.57 17.16
C ALA A 100 -6.75 0.37 17.94
N ALA A 101 -5.68 -0.08 17.27
CA ALA A 101 -4.37 -0.26 17.88
C ALA A 101 -3.78 1.04 18.44
N ILE A 102 -3.97 2.18 17.75
CA ILE A 102 -3.56 3.50 18.25
C ILE A 102 -4.33 3.86 19.53
N VAL A 103 -5.66 3.72 19.50
CA VAL A 103 -6.51 3.99 20.66
C VAL A 103 -6.15 3.09 21.85
N THR A 104 -5.90 1.80 21.60
CA THR A 104 -5.44 0.86 22.63
C THR A 104 -4.10 1.26 23.22
N ALA A 105 -3.13 1.67 22.39
CA ALA A 105 -1.83 2.14 22.87
C ALA A 105 -1.97 3.40 23.75
N GLU A 106 -2.87 4.32 23.40
CA GLU A 106 -3.18 5.50 24.22
C GLU A 106 -3.81 5.11 25.57
N LEU A 107 -4.72 4.12 25.59
CA LEU A 107 -5.35 3.61 26.82
C LEU A 107 -4.33 2.91 27.74
N LEU A 108 -3.41 2.13 27.18
CA LEU A 108 -2.30 1.52 27.91
C LEU A 108 -1.36 2.60 28.49
N GLY A 109 -1.01 3.60 27.69
CA GLY A 109 -0.19 4.74 28.14
C GLY A 109 -0.85 5.55 29.26
N ALA A 110 -2.18 5.65 29.24
CA ALA A 110 -2.98 6.27 30.30
C ALA A 110 -3.29 5.34 31.49
N GLN A 111 -2.76 4.12 31.50
CA GLN A 111 -3.00 3.09 32.53
C GLN A 111 -4.48 2.73 32.73
N GLN A 112 -5.32 2.93 31.70
CA GLN A 112 -6.73 2.53 31.70
C GLN A 112 -6.90 1.05 31.28
N LEU A 113 -5.93 0.54 30.52
CA LEU A 113 -5.78 -0.88 30.19
C LEU A 113 -4.47 -1.41 30.77
N GLN A 114 -4.43 -2.72 31.02
CA GLN A 114 -3.21 -3.48 31.29
C GLN A 114 -2.76 -4.25 30.04
N ALA A 115 -1.47 -4.54 29.91
CA ALA A 115 -0.93 -5.29 28.77
C ALA A 115 -1.48 -6.73 28.66
N THR A 116 -2.04 -7.26 29.75
CA THR A 116 -2.67 -8.58 29.82
C THR A 116 -4.16 -8.57 29.52
N ASP A 117 -4.78 -7.39 29.38
CA ASP A 117 -6.23 -7.30 29.12
C ASP A 117 -6.55 -7.76 27.69
N HIS A 118 -7.61 -8.55 27.54
CA HIS A 118 -8.16 -8.92 26.25
C HIS A 118 -9.22 -7.90 25.81
N ILE A 119 -9.11 -7.41 24.58
CA ILE A 119 -9.99 -6.36 24.06
C ILE A 119 -10.68 -6.76 22.76
N ASP A 120 -11.84 -6.16 22.53
CA ASP A 120 -12.43 -6.03 21.21
C ASP A 120 -12.82 -4.56 20.95
N TYR A 121 -13.32 -4.29 19.75
CA TYR A 121 -13.82 -2.95 19.43
C TYR A 121 -15.07 -3.00 18.56
N ARG A 122 -15.88 -1.94 18.70
CA ARG A 122 -17.07 -1.68 17.88
C ARG A 122 -16.89 -0.39 17.11
N VAL A 123 -17.56 -0.31 15.97
CA VAL A 123 -17.54 0.87 15.11
C VAL A 123 -18.97 1.33 14.89
N TYR A 124 -19.18 2.65 15.00
CA TYR A 124 -20.45 3.30 14.80
C TYR A 124 -20.34 4.29 13.63
N ALA A 125 -21.41 4.43 12.87
CA ALA A 125 -21.52 5.41 11.79
C ALA A 125 -22.75 6.30 12.00
N SER A 126 -22.57 7.60 11.82
CA SER A 126 -23.64 8.59 11.89
C SER A 126 -23.61 9.46 10.62
N PRO A 127 -24.76 9.77 10.01
CA PRO A 127 -24.81 10.67 8.87
C PRO A 127 -24.37 12.07 9.30
N VAL A 128 -23.59 12.73 8.46
CA VAL A 128 -23.11 14.09 8.65
C VAL A 128 -23.84 14.97 7.65
N LEU A 129 -24.55 15.98 8.17
CA LEU A 129 -25.13 17.01 7.32
C LEU A 129 -24.00 17.76 6.60
N PRO A 130 -24.13 18.03 5.29
CA PRO A 130 -23.16 18.85 4.59
C PRO A 130 -23.02 20.18 5.33
N ALA A 131 -21.78 20.61 5.58
CA ALA A 131 -21.55 21.96 6.07
C ALA A 131 -22.09 22.95 5.03
N GLU A 132 -22.84 23.97 5.47
CA GLU A 132 -23.22 25.07 4.61
C GLU A 132 -21.95 25.82 4.18
N ALA A 133 -21.79 26.05 2.88
CA ALA A 133 -20.68 26.83 2.39
C ALA A 133 -20.83 28.27 2.92
N ALA A 134 -19.76 28.82 3.50
CA ALA A 134 -19.74 30.24 3.84
C ALA A 134 -19.89 31.07 2.57
N ASP A 135 -20.70 32.14 2.63
CA ASP A 135 -21.02 32.97 1.48
C ASP A 135 -19.76 33.42 0.71
N GLY A 136 -19.77 33.18 -0.59
CA GLY A 136 -18.71 33.62 -1.51
C GLY A 136 -17.42 32.80 -1.52
N VAL A 137 -17.31 31.71 -0.73
CA VAL A 137 -16.11 30.86 -0.70
C VAL A 137 -16.37 29.48 -1.31
N VAL A 138 -15.70 29.18 -2.42
CA VAL A 138 -15.68 27.84 -3.03
C VAL A 138 -14.28 27.24 -2.90
N ALA A 139 -14.11 26.32 -1.97
CA ALA A 139 -12.90 25.50 -1.90
C ALA A 139 -12.99 24.35 -2.92
N LYS A 140 -11.98 24.22 -3.78
CA LYS A 140 -11.81 23.05 -4.66
C LYS A 140 -10.55 22.31 -4.26
N VAL A 141 -10.71 21.03 -3.95
CA VAL A 141 -9.58 20.11 -3.80
C VAL A 141 -9.23 19.61 -5.20
N CYS A 142 -8.06 20.01 -5.70
CA CYS A 142 -7.52 19.54 -6.96
C CYS A 142 -6.49 18.43 -6.68
N ARG A 143 -6.64 17.30 -7.36
CA ARG A 143 -5.66 16.22 -7.44
C ARG A 143 -4.83 16.40 -8.70
N ASP A 144 -3.56 16.02 -8.63
CA ASP A 144 -2.73 15.88 -9.82
C ASP A 144 -3.22 14.66 -10.64
N PRO A 145 -3.37 14.80 -11.96
CA PRO A 145 -3.69 13.65 -12.81
C PRO A 145 -2.64 12.55 -12.71
N LEU A 146 -3.07 11.28 -12.80
CA LEU A 146 -2.14 10.16 -12.91
C LEU A 146 -1.36 10.27 -14.24
N PRO A 147 -0.01 10.31 -14.22
CA PRO A 147 0.78 10.39 -15.44
C PRO A 147 0.83 9.03 -16.13
N LEU A 148 -0.16 8.77 -16.99
CA LEU A 148 -0.29 7.51 -17.72
C LEU A 148 0.38 7.61 -19.09
N CYS A 149 1.31 6.69 -19.36
CA CYS A 149 1.86 6.48 -20.70
C CYS A 149 0.98 5.49 -21.48
N PRO A 150 0.80 5.64 -22.81
CA PRO A 150 0.18 4.59 -23.60
C PRO A 150 1.03 3.31 -23.57
N GLY A 151 0.40 2.15 -23.38
CA GLY A 151 1.08 0.86 -23.39
C GLY A 151 0.12 -0.30 -23.67
N ARG A 152 0.65 -1.42 -24.17
CA ARG A 152 -0.10 -2.65 -24.38
C ARG A 152 0.35 -3.70 -23.37
N LEU A 153 -0.56 -4.16 -22.52
CA LEU A 153 -0.22 -5.09 -21.44
C LEU A 153 0.33 -6.41 -22.00
N ASP A 154 -0.25 -6.91 -23.10
CA ASP A 154 0.18 -8.17 -23.75
C ASP A 154 1.65 -8.16 -24.17
N ASP A 155 2.17 -7.01 -24.62
CA ASP A 155 3.57 -6.89 -25.04
C ASP A 155 4.54 -7.10 -23.85
N TRP A 156 4.13 -6.69 -22.65
CA TRP A 156 4.90 -6.87 -21.43
C TRP A 156 4.74 -8.28 -20.86
N LEU A 157 3.50 -8.80 -20.83
CA LEU A 157 3.24 -10.17 -20.38
C LEU A 157 3.99 -11.21 -21.22
N ALA A 158 4.07 -11.02 -22.54
CA ALA A 158 4.80 -11.92 -23.44
C ALA A 158 6.31 -11.97 -23.18
N ALA A 159 6.88 -10.93 -22.55
CA ALA A 159 8.30 -10.81 -22.26
C ALA A 159 8.65 -11.12 -20.79
N ALA A 160 7.67 -11.48 -19.95
CA ALA A 160 7.83 -11.52 -18.52
C ALA A 160 7.63 -12.90 -17.89
N GLU A 161 8.25 -13.10 -16.73
CA GLU A 161 8.06 -14.25 -15.86
C GLU A 161 7.28 -13.82 -14.61
N ALA A 162 6.18 -14.52 -14.29
CA ALA A 162 5.41 -14.25 -13.07
C ALA A 162 6.13 -14.79 -11.83
N VAL A 163 6.18 -13.99 -10.76
CA VAL A 163 6.80 -14.34 -9.48
C VAL A 163 5.83 -14.05 -8.34
N GLY A 164 5.67 -15.01 -7.43
CA GLY A 164 4.78 -14.90 -6.28
C GLY A 164 3.29 -15.09 -6.61
N PRO A 165 2.39 -14.78 -5.66
CA PRO A 165 0.96 -15.04 -5.80
C PRO A 165 0.27 -14.02 -6.73
N MET A 166 -0.05 -14.44 -7.94
CA MET A 166 -0.77 -13.59 -8.90
C MET A 166 -2.27 -13.51 -8.56
N ASN A 167 -2.81 -12.30 -8.53
CA ASN A 167 -4.23 -12.04 -8.30
C ASN A 167 -4.76 -11.08 -9.35
N GLU A 168 -5.92 -11.38 -9.95
CA GLU A 168 -6.55 -10.51 -10.96
C GLU A 168 -6.93 -9.12 -10.40
N ARG A 169 -7.08 -9.00 -9.08
CA ARG A 169 -7.32 -7.72 -8.42
C ARG A 169 -6.07 -6.85 -8.36
N ASP A 170 -4.88 -7.41 -8.52
CA ASP A 170 -3.65 -6.63 -8.56
C ASP A 170 -3.48 -5.99 -9.94
N HIS A 171 -3.00 -4.76 -9.95
CA HIS A 171 -2.52 -4.18 -11.20
C HIS A 171 -1.18 -4.86 -11.56
N PRO A 172 -0.91 -5.19 -12.83
CA PRO A 172 0.36 -5.79 -13.21
C PRO A 172 1.54 -4.86 -12.88
N VAL A 173 2.60 -5.43 -12.31
CA VAL A 173 3.85 -4.71 -11.98
C VAL A 173 5.00 -5.46 -12.60
N PHE A 174 5.67 -4.81 -13.54
CA PHE A 174 6.84 -5.34 -14.22
C PHE A 174 8.10 -4.71 -13.61
N VAL A 175 9.10 -5.53 -13.32
CA VAL A 175 10.36 -5.08 -12.73
C VAL A 175 11.53 -5.63 -13.52
N LEU A 176 12.44 -4.74 -13.91
CA LEU A 176 13.65 -5.13 -14.64
C LEU A 176 14.60 -5.93 -13.75
N ASP A 177 15.24 -6.96 -14.29
CA ASP A 177 16.25 -7.74 -13.56
C ASP A 177 17.39 -6.86 -13.02
N THR A 178 17.76 -5.82 -13.78
CA THR A 178 18.78 -4.84 -13.36
C THR A 178 18.36 -4.04 -12.14
N VAL A 179 17.05 -3.82 -11.93
CA VAL A 179 16.52 -3.13 -10.75
C VAL A 179 16.74 -3.98 -9.51
N PHE A 180 16.47 -5.28 -9.55
CA PHE A 180 16.71 -6.15 -8.39
C PHE A 180 18.19 -6.27 -8.05
N ALA A 181 19.05 -6.41 -9.07
CA ALA A 181 20.49 -6.45 -8.86
C ALA A 181 21.01 -5.16 -8.18
N GLN A 182 20.58 -3.99 -8.65
CA GLN A 182 20.95 -2.72 -8.02
C GLN A 182 20.31 -2.50 -6.65
N ALA A 183 19.05 -2.88 -6.46
CA ALA A 183 18.36 -2.75 -5.18
C ALA A 183 19.07 -3.58 -4.10
N GLN A 184 19.43 -4.83 -4.42
CA GLN A 184 20.22 -5.67 -3.54
C GLN A 184 21.59 -5.03 -3.24
N GLN A 185 22.28 -4.47 -4.25
CA GLN A 185 23.56 -3.79 -4.06
C GLN A 185 23.44 -2.56 -3.13
N TYR A 186 22.36 -1.79 -3.22
CA TYR A 186 22.15 -0.59 -2.40
C TYR A 186 21.70 -0.88 -0.98
N SER A 187 20.98 -1.97 -0.78
CA SER A 187 20.28 -2.25 0.47
C SER A 187 20.94 -3.34 1.32
N TRP A 188 21.68 -4.28 0.72
CA TRP A 188 22.30 -5.37 1.49
C TRP A 188 23.64 -4.97 2.11
N GLN A 189 23.71 -4.99 3.45
CA GLN A 189 24.90 -4.61 4.24
C GLN A 189 25.48 -5.79 5.06
N GLY A 190 25.46 -7.01 4.52
CA GLY A 190 26.16 -8.15 5.12
C GLY A 190 25.61 -8.57 6.49
N ARG A 191 24.28 -8.72 6.60
CA ARG A 191 23.55 -9.05 7.83
C ARG A 191 23.75 -8.07 9.00
N GLN A 192 24.25 -6.85 8.80
CA GLN A 192 24.45 -5.94 9.94
C GLN A 192 23.21 -5.14 10.29
N SER A 193 22.50 -4.67 9.27
CA SER A 193 21.39 -3.74 9.41
C SER A 193 20.44 -3.84 8.23
N GLU A 194 19.20 -3.40 8.42
CA GLU A 194 18.27 -3.20 7.32
C GLU A 194 18.77 -2.09 6.41
N GLY A 195 18.66 -2.25 5.10
CA GLY A 195 18.84 -1.17 4.12
C GLY A 195 17.62 -1.06 3.22
N GLY A 196 17.57 0.02 2.45
CA GLY A 196 16.44 0.28 1.56
C GLY A 196 16.78 1.17 0.38
N CYS A 197 15.89 1.21 -0.60
CA CYS A 197 16.00 2.04 -1.79
C CYS A 197 14.63 2.30 -2.41
N TRP A 198 14.54 3.40 -3.15
CA TRP A 198 13.32 3.80 -3.85
C TRP A 198 13.20 3.09 -5.18
N LEU A 199 12.01 2.53 -5.42
CA LEU A 199 11.66 1.94 -6.70
C LEU A 199 11.02 3.02 -7.57
N VAL A 200 11.59 3.24 -8.76
CA VAL A 200 11.18 4.29 -9.68
C VAL A 200 10.77 3.68 -11.01
N GLY A 201 9.68 4.19 -11.55
CA GLY A 201 9.06 3.62 -12.73
C GLY A 201 8.01 4.53 -13.35
N ARG A 202 7.21 3.97 -14.25
CA ARG A 202 6.12 4.66 -14.94
C ARG A 202 4.86 3.81 -14.92
N LEU A 203 3.72 4.49 -14.94
CA LEU A 203 2.43 3.86 -15.14
C LEU A 203 2.06 3.90 -16.61
N PHE A 204 1.55 2.78 -17.10
CA PHE A 204 1.09 2.61 -18.47
C PHE A 204 -0.40 2.29 -18.46
N GLN A 205 -1.09 2.74 -19.49
CA GLN A 205 -2.50 2.48 -19.70
C GLN A 205 -2.71 1.75 -21.03
N GLN A 206 -3.37 0.60 -20.94
CA GLN A 206 -4.01 -0.05 -22.07
C GLN A 206 -5.46 0.44 -22.15
N ALA A 207 -5.91 0.85 -23.34
CA ALA A 207 -7.31 1.23 -23.58
C ALA A 207 -8.15 0.06 -24.13
N GLU A 208 -7.57 -0.74 -25.01
CA GLU A 208 -8.22 -1.84 -25.74
C GLU A 208 -7.36 -3.12 -25.65
N PRO A 209 -7.96 -4.33 -25.65
CA PRO A 209 -9.40 -4.61 -25.73
C PRO A 209 -10.14 -4.43 -24.40
N VAL A 210 -9.40 -4.38 -23.29
CA VAL A 210 -9.93 -4.11 -21.96
C VAL A 210 -9.05 -3.05 -21.31
N PRO A 211 -9.63 -1.98 -20.76
CA PRO A 211 -8.88 -0.99 -20.00
C PRO A 211 -8.13 -1.62 -18.83
N GLU A 212 -6.84 -1.29 -18.70
CA GLU A 212 -6.03 -1.67 -17.55
C GLU A 212 -4.90 -0.63 -17.37
N VAL A 213 -4.49 -0.41 -16.12
CA VAL A 213 -3.27 0.32 -15.78
C VAL A 213 -2.25 -0.67 -15.22
N PHE A 214 -1.02 -0.59 -15.69
CA PHE A 214 0.08 -1.42 -15.19
C PHE A 214 1.32 -0.56 -14.92
N CYS A 215 2.20 -1.06 -14.08
CA CYS A 215 3.41 -0.36 -13.69
C CYS A 215 4.65 -1.04 -14.25
N VAL A 216 5.64 -0.25 -14.67
CA VAL A 216 6.98 -0.73 -15.02
C VAL A 216 7.99 -0.02 -14.14
N ILE A 217 8.69 -0.78 -13.31
CA ILE A 217 9.81 -0.35 -12.47
C ILE A 217 11.10 -0.64 -13.24
N ASP A 218 11.74 0.41 -13.73
CA ASP A 218 12.93 0.33 -14.58
C ASP A 218 14.19 0.93 -13.92
N THR A 219 14.02 1.55 -12.75
CA THR A 219 15.08 2.27 -12.06
C THR A 219 14.96 2.06 -10.55
N VAL A 220 16.11 2.03 -9.88
CA VAL A 220 16.19 2.16 -8.42
C VAL A 220 17.05 3.36 -8.03
N LEU A 221 16.66 4.06 -6.98
CA LEU A 221 17.43 5.15 -6.39
C LEU A 221 17.80 4.81 -4.95
N GLN A 222 19.08 4.87 -4.61
CA GLN A 222 19.52 4.61 -3.24
C GLN A 222 18.89 5.61 -2.26
N ALA A 223 18.32 5.11 -1.17
CA ALA A 223 17.77 5.93 -0.12
C ALA A 223 18.89 6.38 0.84
N TYR A 224 19.52 7.51 0.54
CA TYR A 224 20.61 8.06 1.36
C TYR A 224 20.09 8.71 2.65
N GLY A 225 20.98 8.81 3.65
CA GLY A 225 20.71 9.55 4.88
C GLY A 225 19.70 8.85 5.81
N MET A 226 19.50 7.55 5.64
CA MET A 226 18.68 6.74 6.54
C MET A 226 19.46 6.37 7.80
N LYS A 227 18.75 6.19 8.91
CA LYS A 227 19.30 5.48 10.06
C LYS A 227 18.97 4.01 9.93
N HIS A 228 19.97 3.18 10.15
CA HIS A 228 19.88 1.74 9.97
C HIS A 228 20.07 1.07 11.32
N THR A 229 19.16 0.15 11.64
CA THR A 229 19.29 -0.75 12.78
C THR A 229 19.11 -2.19 12.30
N ARG A 230 19.32 -3.16 13.20
CA ARG A 230 19.17 -4.57 12.88
C ARG A 230 17.73 -4.95 12.48
N PHE A 231 16.73 -4.32 13.09
CA PHE A 231 15.28 -4.62 12.98
C PHE A 231 14.47 -3.35 12.65
N GLY A 232 15.04 -2.48 11.83
CA GLY A 232 14.36 -1.29 11.37
C GLY A 232 15.27 -0.33 10.64
N LEU A 233 14.65 0.46 9.78
CA LEU A 233 15.22 1.64 9.16
C LEU A 233 14.34 2.87 9.43
N GLU A 234 14.97 4.04 9.46
CA GLU A 234 14.26 5.32 9.57
C GLU A 234 14.75 6.26 8.47
N LEU A 235 13.82 6.77 7.66
CA LEU A 235 14.12 7.78 6.65
C LEU A 235 14.23 9.15 7.31
N SER A 236 15.21 9.94 6.87
CA SER A 236 15.35 11.32 7.32
C SER A 236 14.78 12.29 6.30
N SER A 237 14.62 13.56 6.69
CA SER A 237 14.27 14.64 5.76
C SER A 237 15.24 14.72 4.57
N GLU A 238 16.52 14.41 4.78
CA GLU A 238 17.52 14.38 3.70
C GLU A 238 17.20 13.31 2.66
N THR A 239 16.73 12.12 3.10
CA THR A 239 16.31 11.04 2.21
C THR A 239 15.25 11.51 1.22
N TYR A 240 14.21 12.21 1.72
CA TYR A 240 13.11 12.71 0.89
C TYR A 240 13.52 13.87 -0.02
N VAL A 241 14.34 14.80 0.48
CA VAL A 241 14.85 15.92 -0.33
C VAL A 241 15.68 15.41 -1.50
N ARG A 242 16.50 14.37 -1.29
CA ARG A 242 17.28 13.73 -2.34
C ARG A 242 16.40 13.01 -3.36
N LEU A 243 15.40 12.24 -2.91
CA LEU A 243 14.43 11.58 -3.80
C LEU A 243 13.75 12.59 -4.72
N LYS A 244 13.17 13.66 -4.15
CA LYS A 244 12.48 14.70 -4.91
C LYS A 244 13.40 15.38 -5.92
N SER A 245 14.64 15.68 -5.53
CA SER A 245 15.64 16.29 -6.40
C SER A 245 16.06 15.38 -7.56
N GLN A 246 16.22 14.07 -7.29
CA GLN A 246 16.54 13.09 -8.32
C GLN A 246 15.39 12.89 -9.29
N LEU A 247 14.16 12.69 -8.80
CA LEU A 247 12.97 12.58 -9.66
C LEU A 247 12.77 13.83 -10.52
N HIS A 248 12.92 15.03 -9.94
CA HIS A 248 12.84 16.27 -10.71
C HIS A 248 13.91 16.32 -11.82
N ARG A 249 15.16 15.99 -11.51
CA ARG A 249 16.25 15.97 -12.51
C ARG A 249 15.99 14.94 -13.61
N ARG A 250 15.50 13.75 -13.27
CA ARG A 250 15.22 12.68 -14.24
C ARG A 250 14.11 13.08 -15.20
N ARG A 251 13.01 13.61 -14.67
CA ARG A 251 11.87 14.11 -15.47
C ARG A 251 12.29 15.28 -16.36
N ALA A 252 12.91 16.31 -15.79
CA ALA A 252 13.19 17.57 -16.50
C ALA A 252 14.44 17.55 -17.39
N LYS A 253 15.48 16.80 -17.02
CA LYS A 253 16.78 16.83 -17.72
C LYS A 253 17.12 15.58 -18.51
N LEU A 254 16.56 14.42 -18.13
CA LEU A 254 16.83 13.15 -18.81
C LEU A 254 15.67 12.69 -19.71
N GLY A 255 14.65 13.54 -19.90
CA GLY A 255 13.48 13.24 -20.73
C GLY A 255 12.63 12.09 -20.20
N ARG A 256 12.75 11.74 -18.91
CA ARG A 256 11.98 10.67 -18.27
C ARG A 256 10.67 11.22 -17.70
N GLU A 257 9.89 11.85 -18.57
CA GLU A 257 8.59 12.42 -18.19
C GLU A 257 7.66 11.33 -17.62
N GLY A 258 6.85 11.70 -16.63
CA GLY A 258 5.89 10.79 -16.00
C GLY A 258 6.49 9.73 -15.07
N GLU A 259 7.81 9.70 -14.83
CA GLU A 259 8.39 8.82 -13.81
C GLU A 259 7.79 9.11 -12.43
N LEU A 260 7.59 8.08 -11.61
CA LEU A 260 7.01 8.15 -10.27
C LEU A 260 7.84 7.33 -9.29
N GLU A 261 7.77 7.67 -8.01
CA GLU A 261 8.13 6.75 -6.92
C GLU A 261 7.04 5.68 -6.82
N ILE A 262 7.34 4.49 -7.34
CA ILE A 262 6.40 3.37 -7.41
C ILE A 262 6.41 2.57 -6.11
N GLY A 263 7.45 2.71 -5.29
CA GLY A 263 7.50 1.94 -4.07
C GLY A 263 8.84 2.00 -3.38
N PHE A 264 9.01 1.07 -2.45
CA PHE A 264 10.22 0.93 -1.68
C PHE A 264 10.64 -0.53 -1.65
N TYR A 265 11.95 -0.74 -1.67
CA TYR A 265 12.57 -2.03 -1.46
C TYR A 265 13.39 -1.94 -0.20
N HIS A 266 13.22 -2.90 0.72
CA HIS A 266 14.06 -3.00 1.91
C HIS A 266 14.43 -4.44 2.23
N THR A 267 15.37 -4.58 3.16
CA THR A 267 15.92 -5.88 3.54
C THR A 267 15.61 -6.19 4.99
N HIS A 268 15.25 -7.43 5.28
CA HIS A 268 15.26 -8.00 6.63
C HIS A 268 16.50 -8.91 6.76
N PRO A 269 17.61 -8.41 7.34
CA PRO A 269 18.91 -9.07 7.36
C PRO A 269 19.02 -10.22 8.37
N PHE A 270 17.92 -10.59 9.00
CA PHE A 270 17.81 -11.56 10.10
C PHE A 270 17.07 -12.81 9.65
N LEU A 271 17.28 -13.90 10.40
CA LEU A 271 16.56 -15.15 10.22
C LEU A 271 15.19 -15.09 10.90
N PRO A 272 14.21 -15.88 10.44
CA PRO A 272 12.91 -15.95 11.11
C PRO A 272 13.01 -16.29 12.61
N SER A 273 13.94 -17.17 12.99
CA SER A 273 14.16 -17.56 14.39
C SER A 273 14.61 -16.41 15.30
N GLU A 274 15.19 -15.35 14.73
CA GLU A 274 15.63 -14.18 15.49
C GLU A 274 14.43 -13.29 15.92
N LEU A 275 13.23 -13.51 15.37
CA LEU A 275 12.02 -12.77 15.75
C LEU A 275 11.27 -13.41 16.92
N ASP A 276 11.11 -14.73 16.89
CA ASP A 276 10.25 -15.46 17.84
C ASP A 276 11.05 -16.20 18.93
N GLY A 277 12.39 -16.20 18.85
CA GLY A 277 13.26 -16.84 19.84
C GLY A 277 13.25 -18.37 19.82
N GLU A 278 12.61 -18.99 18.83
CA GLU A 278 12.56 -20.45 18.64
C GLU A 278 13.42 -20.90 17.45
N ASP A 279 14.11 -22.03 17.60
CA ASP A 279 14.96 -22.61 16.56
C ASP A 279 14.11 -23.06 15.36
N SER A 280 14.27 -22.33 14.24
CA SER A 280 13.52 -22.54 13.02
C SER A 280 13.72 -23.95 12.42
N CYS A 281 12.61 -24.51 11.90
CA CYS A 281 12.51 -25.89 11.43
C CYS A 281 13.39 -26.18 10.19
N SER A 282 14.64 -26.56 10.39
CA SER A 282 15.61 -26.89 9.32
C SER A 282 15.17 -28.03 8.38
N SER A 283 14.20 -28.85 8.81
CA SER A 283 13.70 -30.05 8.10
C SER A 283 12.20 -30.07 7.83
N CYS A 284 11.47 -28.96 8.01
CA CYS A 284 10.00 -28.96 7.86
C CYS A 284 9.56 -29.11 6.39
N PRO A 285 8.72 -30.11 6.04
CA PRO A 285 8.22 -30.32 4.68
C PRO A 285 7.18 -29.28 4.23
N LYS A 286 6.57 -28.52 5.17
CA LYS A 286 5.63 -27.42 4.85
C LYS A 286 6.34 -26.12 4.45
N ARG A 287 7.68 -26.11 4.32
CA ARG A 287 8.51 -24.94 4.08
C ARG A 287 8.08 -24.05 2.90
N PRO A 288 7.69 -24.56 1.72
CA PRO A 288 7.34 -23.69 0.59
C PRO A 288 6.16 -22.75 0.87
N GLU A 289 5.30 -23.12 1.83
CA GLU A 289 4.04 -22.43 2.13
C GLU A 289 3.99 -21.95 3.59
N CYS A 290 5.05 -22.16 4.37
CA CYS A 290 5.06 -21.85 5.80
C CYS A 290 5.40 -20.36 6.00
N PRO A 291 4.54 -19.56 6.66
CA PRO A 291 4.83 -18.16 6.94
C PRO A 291 6.03 -17.97 7.90
N LEU A 292 6.38 -19.00 8.68
CA LEU A 292 7.56 -19.00 9.57
C LEU A 292 8.87 -19.36 8.85
N SER A 293 8.84 -19.57 7.52
CA SER A 293 10.01 -20.00 6.74
C SER A 293 10.81 -18.87 6.10
N SER A 294 10.42 -17.61 6.32
CA SER A 294 11.09 -16.46 5.73
C SER A 294 10.93 -15.21 6.59
N ALA A 295 12.02 -14.45 6.69
CA ALA A 295 12.01 -13.13 7.29
C ALA A 295 11.45 -12.08 6.31
N ALA A 296 11.11 -12.45 5.06
CA ALA A 296 10.49 -11.57 4.06
C ALA A 296 9.00 -11.35 4.38
N LEU A 297 8.70 -10.92 5.60
CA LEU A 297 7.37 -10.59 6.08
C LEU A 297 7.14 -9.08 6.04
N PHE A 298 5.87 -8.67 6.13
CA PHE A 298 5.49 -7.27 6.17
C PHE A 298 5.00 -6.91 7.58
N SER A 299 5.83 -6.20 8.32
CA SER A 299 5.59 -5.87 9.72
C SER A 299 4.56 -4.74 9.89
N GLN A 300 4.07 -4.55 11.12
CA GLN A 300 3.21 -3.41 11.43
C GLN A 300 3.94 -2.07 11.22
N LYS A 301 5.26 -2.02 11.45
CA LYS A 301 6.08 -0.83 11.18
C LYS A 301 6.13 -0.54 9.68
N ASP A 302 6.29 -1.57 8.84
CA ASP A 302 6.24 -1.43 7.38
C ASP A 302 4.88 -0.92 6.92
N ALA A 303 3.79 -1.40 7.55
CA ALA A 303 2.44 -0.93 7.26
C ALA A 303 2.23 0.55 7.56
N VAL A 304 2.75 1.02 8.71
CA VAL A 304 2.70 2.44 9.08
C VAL A 304 3.55 3.27 8.14
N PHE A 305 4.77 2.81 7.86
CA PHE A 305 5.71 3.43 6.92
C PHE A 305 5.09 3.61 5.53
N HIS A 306 4.59 2.53 4.94
CA HIS A 306 4.02 2.54 3.60
C HIS A 306 2.76 3.41 3.54
N LYS A 307 1.86 3.34 4.54
CA LYS A 307 0.68 4.23 4.58
C LYS A 307 1.08 5.70 4.69
N ALA A 308 2.13 6.03 5.43
CA ALA A 308 2.58 7.41 5.59
C ALA A 308 3.15 8.02 4.30
N ILE A 309 3.87 7.21 3.51
CA ILE A 309 4.55 7.69 2.29
C ILE A 309 3.68 7.50 1.05
N PHE A 310 3.11 6.30 0.89
CA PHE A 310 2.41 5.86 -0.30
C PHE A 310 0.90 5.78 -0.11
N GLY A 311 0.35 6.25 1.01
CA GLY A 311 -1.09 6.23 1.27
C GLY A 311 -1.94 6.90 0.19
N ARG A 312 -1.36 7.80 -0.62
CA ARG A 312 -2.04 8.44 -1.78
C ARG A 312 -1.59 7.90 -3.14
N ALA A 313 -0.66 6.95 -3.15
CA ALA A 313 -0.14 6.29 -4.35
C ALA A 313 -0.65 4.85 -4.37
N ALA A 314 -1.92 4.65 -4.73
CA ALA A 314 -2.55 3.32 -4.70
C ALA A 314 -1.91 2.28 -5.65
N PHE A 315 -1.06 2.72 -6.57
CA PHE A 315 -0.24 1.87 -7.42
C PHE A 315 1.04 1.38 -6.72
N ALA A 316 1.33 1.83 -5.51
CA ALA A 316 2.60 1.56 -4.89
C ALA A 316 2.75 0.09 -4.44
N VAL A 317 3.98 -0.41 -4.50
CA VAL A 317 4.34 -1.76 -4.08
C VAL A 317 5.56 -1.72 -3.19
N GLU A 318 5.53 -2.46 -2.08
CA GLU A 318 6.71 -2.70 -1.27
C GLU A 318 7.38 -4.01 -1.65
N PHE A 319 8.71 -4.05 -1.64
CA PHE A 319 9.48 -5.27 -1.77
C PHE A 319 10.32 -5.51 -0.52
N VAL A 320 10.21 -6.70 0.06
CA VAL A 320 10.98 -7.11 1.24
C VAL A 320 11.88 -8.26 0.85
N LEU A 321 13.20 -8.05 0.93
CA LEU A 321 14.20 -9.09 0.81
C LEU A 321 14.56 -9.61 2.21
N GLY A 322 14.05 -10.78 2.54
CA GLY A 322 14.39 -11.49 3.77
C GLY A 322 15.35 -12.64 3.55
N LEU A 323 15.63 -13.35 4.64
CA LEU A 323 16.33 -14.62 4.64
C LEU A 323 15.40 -15.76 5.03
N THR A 324 15.61 -16.92 4.43
CA THR A 324 15.06 -18.18 4.92
C THR A 324 15.95 -18.74 6.06
N PRO A 325 15.52 -19.77 6.80
CA PRO A 325 16.35 -20.46 7.80
C PRO A 325 17.70 -20.99 7.29
N ARG A 326 17.89 -21.11 5.96
CA ARG A 326 19.16 -21.54 5.35
C ARG A 326 20.04 -20.37 4.91
N GLU A 327 19.68 -19.16 5.30
CA GLU A 327 20.34 -17.92 4.85
C GLU A 327 20.24 -17.68 3.33
N GLU A 328 19.29 -18.36 2.67
CA GLU A 328 18.94 -18.10 1.28
C GLU A 328 18.07 -16.84 1.21
N PHE A 329 18.31 -15.98 0.22
CA PHE A 329 17.49 -14.80 -0.02
C PHE A 329 16.07 -15.19 -0.47
N ASP A 330 15.07 -14.54 0.12
CA ASP A 330 13.66 -14.64 -0.28
C ASP A 330 13.11 -13.23 -0.49
N LEU A 331 12.59 -12.96 -1.69
CA LEU A 331 12.08 -11.65 -2.08
C LEU A 331 10.58 -11.72 -2.26
N ARG A 332 9.84 -10.92 -1.50
CA ARG A 332 8.37 -10.85 -1.58
C ARG A 332 7.91 -9.44 -1.85
N ALA A 333 6.76 -9.33 -2.50
CA ALA A 333 6.12 -8.05 -2.80
C ALA A 333 4.80 -7.92 -2.05
N PHE A 334 4.52 -6.71 -1.57
CA PHE A 334 3.34 -6.38 -0.78
C PHE A 334 2.64 -5.16 -1.34
N THR A 335 1.32 -5.12 -1.17
CA THR A 335 0.53 -3.95 -1.51
C THR A 335 -0.56 -3.75 -0.47
N LEU A 336 -0.99 -2.51 -0.32
CA LEU A 336 -2.18 -2.20 0.44
C LEU A 336 -3.40 -2.68 -0.38
N ASP A 337 -4.31 -3.40 0.23
CA ASP A 337 -5.56 -3.88 -0.37
C ASP A 337 -6.71 -3.72 0.63
N GLY A 338 -7.59 -2.75 0.37
CA GLY A 338 -8.75 -2.52 1.22
C GLY A 338 -8.35 -2.15 2.65
N GLY A 339 -7.29 -1.35 2.83
CA GLY A 339 -6.80 -0.88 4.13
C GLY A 339 -5.86 -1.83 4.90
N GLN A 340 -5.67 -3.06 4.41
CA GLN A 340 -4.76 -4.05 4.97
C GLN A 340 -3.66 -4.41 3.98
N PHE A 341 -2.51 -4.87 4.46
CA PHE A 341 -1.44 -5.32 3.57
C PHE A 341 -1.58 -6.81 3.29
N ARG A 342 -1.28 -7.18 2.05
CA ARG A 342 -1.14 -8.57 1.66
C ARG A 342 0.02 -8.75 0.71
N GLU A 343 0.52 -9.98 0.67
CA GLU A 343 1.46 -10.39 -0.36
C GLU A 343 0.76 -10.32 -1.73
N ARG A 344 1.54 -9.96 -2.75
CA ARG A 344 1.14 -9.93 -4.16
C ARG A 344 2.28 -10.44 -5.04
N GLY A 345 1.93 -10.92 -6.22
CA GLY A 345 2.88 -11.27 -7.25
C GLY A 345 3.28 -10.07 -8.12
N PHE A 346 4.35 -10.25 -8.88
CA PHE A 346 4.87 -9.30 -9.85
C PHE A 346 5.46 -10.05 -11.06
N TYR A 347 5.88 -9.30 -12.06
CA TYR A 347 6.44 -9.81 -13.30
C TYR A 347 7.90 -9.39 -13.42
N ARG A 348 8.81 -10.35 -13.60
CA ARG A 348 10.22 -10.08 -13.91
C ARG A 348 10.42 -9.96 -15.41
N ILE A 349 11.21 -8.99 -15.83
CA ILE A 349 11.58 -8.80 -17.23
C ILE A 349 13.08 -8.54 -17.36
N SER A 350 13.72 -9.18 -18.33
CA SER A 350 15.16 -8.95 -18.56
C SER A 350 15.43 -7.73 -19.45
N ARG A 351 14.42 -7.25 -20.20
CA ARG A 351 14.52 -6.07 -21.07
C ARG A 351 13.16 -5.42 -21.30
N VAL A 352 13.15 -4.15 -21.66
CA VAL A 352 11.95 -3.41 -22.04
C VAL A 352 11.44 -3.90 -23.42
N PRO A 353 10.15 -4.24 -23.58
CA PRO A 353 9.58 -4.56 -24.87
C PRO A 353 9.74 -3.42 -25.88
N GLY A 354 10.13 -3.74 -27.11
CA GLY A 354 10.31 -2.77 -28.19
C GLY A 354 11.68 -2.08 -28.24
N GLU A 355 12.52 -2.19 -27.19
CA GLU A 355 13.93 -1.84 -27.30
C GLU A 355 14.66 -2.91 -28.13
N ARG A 356 14.88 -2.64 -29.42
CA ARG A 356 15.79 -3.45 -30.24
C ARG A 356 17.17 -3.33 -29.60
N GLY A 357 17.68 -4.46 -29.10
CA GLY A 357 19.03 -4.52 -28.57
C GLY A 357 20.00 -3.93 -29.58
N GLN A 358 20.78 -2.93 -29.15
CA GLN A 358 22.07 -2.68 -29.77
C GLN A 358 22.93 -3.91 -29.46
N THR A 359 22.76 -4.97 -30.25
CA THR A 359 23.75 -6.03 -30.33
C THR A 359 24.96 -5.39 -30.99
N GLY A 360 25.91 -4.94 -30.16
CA GLY A 360 27.22 -4.54 -30.61
C GLY A 360 27.86 -5.69 -31.38
N THR A 361 28.15 -5.42 -32.65
CA THR A 361 29.14 -6.14 -33.44
C THR A 361 30.54 -5.91 -32.90
#